data_AF-A0A7C6AXZ1-F1
#
_entry.id   AF-A0A7C6AXZ1-F1
#
_cell.length_a   1.000
_cell.length_b   1.000
_cell.length_c   1.000
_cell.angle_alpha   90.00
_cell.angle_beta   90.00
_cell.angle_gamma   90.00
#
_symmetry.space_group_name_H-M   'P 1'
#
loop_
_entity.id
_entity.type
_entity.pdbx_description
1 polymer ?
#
loop_
_entity_poly.entity_id
_entity_poly.type
_entity_poly.pdbx_seq_one_letter_code
_entity_poly.pdbx_strand_id
1 'polypeptide(L)'
;MLSVAKRRRRGFTLVELLVVITIIGMLVSLLLPAVQMAREAGRRTQCLNNQKQFATALANYESARRQFPGWAQIVSHDVNSPDVDGDNVGDVIGTWVIPLLPYLEQRQVYDSWVDDSVPWANKRKVQLSIGICPSNPPEDMNAGPTVMMYVANAGLPDASLSQGAVEGPASAVFLNHAVPKNARKSISLDYLSSHDGASNTLAFSENIHGTSWVPAADAQ
;
A
#
# COMPACT_ATOMS: atom_id res chain seq x y z
N MET A 1 -56.44 11.96 55.02
CA MET A 1 -55.10 12.18 55.60
C MET A 1 -54.22 10.98 55.28
N LEU A 2 -53.29 11.11 54.34
CA LEU A 2 -52.26 10.09 54.09
C LEU A 2 -50.90 10.72 54.47
N SER A 3 -50.28 10.19 55.53
CA SER A 3 -48.98 10.61 56.03
C SER A 3 -47.88 10.01 55.16
N VAL A 4 -47.12 10.86 54.45
CA VAL A 4 -45.96 10.43 53.68
C VAL A 4 -44.77 10.31 54.64
N ALA A 5 -44.36 9.08 54.95
CA ALA A 5 -43.16 8.83 55.74
C ALA A 5 -41.91 9.28 54.96
N LYS A 6 -41.22 10.32 55.47
CA LYS A 6 -39.99 10.86 54.89
C LYS A 6 -38.86 9.83 55.07
N ARG A 7 -38.55 9.05 54.02
CA ARG A 7 -37.38 8.13 54.01
C ARG A 7 -36.12 8.94 54.36
N ARG A 8 -35.48 8.60 55.48
CA ARG A 8 -34.13 9.10 55.82
C ARG A 8 -33.19 8.68 54.70
N ARG A 9 -32.72 9.63 53.90
CA ARG A 9 -31.63 9.40 52.94
C ARG A 9 -30.37 9.15 53.76
N ARG A 10 -29.76 7.98 53.59
CA ARG A 10 -28.42 7.69 54.15
C ARG A 10 -27.42 8.53 53.35
N GLY A 11 -26.66 9.38 54.03
CA GLY A 11 -25.55 10.11 53.43
C GLY A 11 -24.38 9.16 53.21
N PHE A 12 -23.67 9.35 52.09
CA PHE A 12 -22.48 8.59 51.76
C PHE A 12 -21.32 9.06 52.63
N THR A 13 -20.58 8.15 53.26
CA THR A 13 -19.41 8.52 54.06
C THR A 13 -18.22 8.83 53.14
N LEU A 14 -17.34 9.73 53.57
CA LEU A 14 -16.13 10.10 52.80
C LEU A 14 -15.27 8.85 52.50
N VAL A 15 -15.23 7.91 53.45
CA VAL A 15 -14.49 6.65 53.32
C VAL A 15 -15.10 5.73 52.26
N GLU A 16 -16.43 5.59 52.18
CA GLU A 16 -17.08 4.80 51.14
C GLU A 16 -16.77 5.34 49.73
N LEU A 17 -16.70 6.67 49.58
CA LEU A 17 -16.31 7.28 48.31
C LEU A 17 -14.85 7.04 47.97
N LEU A 18 -13.97 7.15 48.96
CA LEU A 18 -12.54 6.92 48.78
C LEU A 18 -12.25 5.49 48.30
N VAL A 19 -12.91 4.48 48.87
CA VAL A 19 -12.70 3.06 48.48
C VAL A 19 -13.20 2.80 47.05
N VAL A 20 -14.32 3.40 46.64
CA VAL A 20 -14.86 3.18 45.30
C VAL A 20 -13.94 3.79 44.24
N ILE A 21 -13.43 5.01 44.46
CA ILE A 21 -12.52 5.65 43.49
C ILE A 21 -11.19 4.91 43.40
N THR A 22 -10.68 4.32 44.49
CA THR A 22 -9.42 3.55 44.45
C THR A 22 -9.57 2.26 43.66
N ILE A 23 -10.69 1.55 43.83
CA ILE A 23 -10.98 0.34 43.05
C ILE A 23 -11.14 0.68 41.56
N ILE A 24 -11.90 1.72 41.22
CA ILE A 24 -12.04 2.17 39.81
C ILE A 24 -10.68 2.58 39.24
N GLY A 25 -9.87 3.32 39.99
CA GLY A 25 -8.54 3.74 39.57
C GLY A 25 -7.60 2.56 39.27
N MET A 26 -7.64 1.51 40.11
CA MET A 26 -6.87 0.28 39.90
C MET A 26 -7.37 -0.51 38.68
N LEU A 27 -8.69 -0.59 38.47
CA LEU A 27 -9.24 -1.25 37.28
C LEU A 27 -8.85 -0.51 35.99
N VAL A 28 -8.98 0.82 35.98
CA VAL A 28 -8.63 1.64 34.81
C VAL A 28 -7.13 1.61 34.51
N SER A 29 -6.26 1.63 35.52
CA SER A 29 -4.81 1.57 35.32
C SER A 29 -4.35 0.26 34.67
N LEU A 30 -5.04 -0.84 34.94
CA LEU A 30 -4.80 -2.14 34.29
C LEU A 30 -5.41 -2.20 32.88
N LEU A 31 -6.53 -1.51 32.64
CA LEU A 31 -7.23 -1.54 31.35
C LEU A 31 -6.61 -0.62 30.29
N LEU A 32 -6.06 0.54 30.69
CA LEU A 32 -5.51 1.53 29.75
C LEU A 32 -4.37 0.97 28.85
N PRO A 33 -3.33 0.30 29.38
CA PRO A 33 -2.30 -0.31 28.52
C PRO A 33 -2.88 -1.43 27.64
N ALA A 34 -3.85 -2.19 28.14
CA ALA A 34 -4.50 -3.27 27.38
C ALA A 34 -5.30 -2.75 26.18
N VAL A 35 -6.03 -1.64 26.33
CA VAL A 35 -6.81 -1.03 25.25
C VAL A 35 -5.90 -0.53 24.12
N GLN A 36 -4.73 0.02 24.45
CA GLN A 36 -3.78 0.50 23.42
C GLN A 36 -3.15 -0.66 22.65
N MET A 37 -2.77 -1.75 23.35
CA MET A 37 -2.29 -2.97 22.69
C MET A 37 -3.35 -3.57 21.76
N ALA A 38 -4.62 -3.58 22.19
CA ALA A 38 -5.72 -4.06 21.37
C ALA A 38 -5.95 -3.20 20.12
N ARG A 39 -5.87 -1.87 20.26
CA ARG A 39 -5.97 -0.94 19.11
C ARG A 39 -4.85 -1.17 18.10
N GLU A 40 -3.62 -1.31 18.57
CA GLU A 40 -2.49 -1.56 17.67
C GLU A 40 -2.57 -2.92 16.99
N ALA A 41 -2.99 -3.96 17.71
CA ALA A 41 -3.25 -5.26 17.10
C ALA A 41 -4.32 -5.18 15.99
N GLY A 42 -5.36 -4.37 16.19
CA GLY A 42 -6.37 -4.08 15.18
C GLY A 42 -5.79 -3.37 13.95
N ARG A 43 -4.97 -2.33 14.15
CA ARG A 43 -4.30 -1.61 13.05
C ARG A 43 -3.36 -2.52 12.26
N ARG A 44 -2.54 -3.31 12.95
CA ARG A 44 -1.66 -4.33 12.32
C ARG A 44 -2.45 -5.34 11.51
N THR A 45 -3.58 -5.82 12.05
CA THR A 45 -4.46 -6.75 11.32
C THR A 45 -5.00 -6.12 10.04
N GLN A 46 -5.33 -4.83 10.06
CA GLN A 46 -5.74 -4.10 8.87
C GLN A 46 -4.61 -4.02 7.84
N CYS A 47 -3.37 -3.72 8.24
CA CYS A 47 -2.24 -3.66 7.31
C CYS A 47 -1.96 -5.03 6.65
N LEU A 48 -2.03 -6.12 7.42
CA LEU A 48 -1.93 -7.49 6.88
C LEU A 48 -3.07 -7.82 5.90
N ASN A 49 -4.29 -7.35 6.18
CA ASN A 49 -5.42 -7.54 5.27
C ASN A 49 -5.26 -6.76 3.98
N ASN A 50 -4.73 -5.53 4.03
CA ASN A 50 -4.39 -4.75 2.84
C ASN A 50 -3.35 -5.50 1.97
N GLN A 51 -2.28 -6.04 2.58
CA GLN A 51 -1.28 -6.84 1.86
C GLN A 51 -1.89 -8.08 1.20
N LYS A 52 -2.79 -8.78 1.90
CA LYS A 52 -3.54 -9.92 1.33
C LYS A 52 -4.43 -9.53 0.15
N GLN A 53 -5.07 -8.38 0.23
CA GLN A 53 -5.89 -7.85 -0.88
C GLN A 53 -5.01 -7.52 -2.10
N PHE A 54 -3.84 -6.90 -1.92
CA PHE A 54 -2.87 -6.72 -3.01
C PHE A 54 -2.38 -8.05 -3.60
N ALA A 55 -2.07 -9.03 -2.75
CA ALA A 55 -1.66 -10.36 -3.20
C ALA A 55 -2.78 -11.06 -4.01
N THR A 56 -4.03 -10.91 -3.59
CA THR A 56 -5.20 -11.45 -4.33
C THR A 56 -5.37 -10.76 -5.67
N ALA A 57 -5.26 -9.42 -5.71
CA ALA A 57 -5.31 -8.65 -6.94
C ALA A 57 -4.17 -9.04 -7.90
N LEU A 58 -2.97 -9.26 -7.38
CA LEU A 58 -1.81 -9.72 -8.13
C LEU A 58 -2.05 -11.10 -8.75
N ALA A 59 -2.55 -12.05 -7.97
CA ALA A 59 -2.86 -13.40 -8.46
C ALA A 59 -3.95 -13.38 -9.54
N ASN A 60 -4.99 -12.55 -9.39
CA ASN A 60 -6.02 -12.38 -10.41
C ASN A 60 -5.47 -11.75 -11.70
N TYR A 61 -4.59 -10.75 -11.56
CA TYR A 61 -3.90 -10.13 -12.70
C TYR A 61 -3.04 -11.15 -13.45
N GLU A 62 -2.22 -11.91 -12.71
CA GLU A 62 -1.34 -12.94 -13.29
C GLU A 62 -2.17 -14.02 -13.97
N SER A 63 -3.25 -14.49 -13.36
CA SER A 63 -4.14 -15.49 -13.97
C SER A 63 -4.72 -15.02 -15.32
N ALA A 64 -5.09 -13.74 -15.42
CA ALA A 64 -5.66 -13.16 -16.62
C ALA A 64 -4.61 -12.80 -17.69
N ARG A 65 -3.39 -12.43 -17.30
CA ARG A 65 -2.34 -11.90 -18.20
C ARG A 65 -1.18 -12.86 -18.44
N ARG A 66 -1.10 -13.95 -17.68
CA ARG A 66 0.01 -14.93 -17.62
C ARG A 66 1.38 -14.30 -17.36
N GLN A 67 1.37 -13.16 -16.67
CA GLN A 67 2.57 -12.44 -16.24
C GLN A 67 2.24 -11.53 -15.06
N PHE A 68 3.22 -11.28 -14.20
CA PHE A 68 3.14 -10.23 -13.19
C PHE A 68 3.24 -8.83 -13.81
N PRO A 69 2.71 -7.78 -13.15
CA PRO A 69 2.87 -6.40 -13.61
C PRO A 69 4.32 -5.94 -13.41
N GLY A 70 4.72 -4.95 -14.20
CA GLY A 70 6.06 -4.38 -14.08
C GLY A 70 6.14 -3.33 -12.98
N TRP A 71 7.33 -3.11 -12.42
CA TRP A 71 7.53 -2.01 -11.46
C TRP A 71 7.33 -0.63 -12.12
N ALA A 72 7.72 -0.55 -13.40
CA ALA A 72 7.37 0.49 -14.36
C ALA A 72 6.85 -0.16 -15.64
N GLN A 73 5.85 0.45 -16.26
CA GLN A 73 5.22 -0.08 -17.46
C GLN A 73 4.52 1.02 -18.26
N ILE A 74 4.52 0.89 -19.57
CA ILE A 74 3.75 1.78 -20.44
C ILE A 74 2.25 1.45 -20.27
N VAL A 75 1.45 2.46 -19.92
CA VAL A 75 0.01 2.31 -19.64
C VAL A 75 -0.90 3.04 -20.64
N SER A 76 -0.39 4.10 -21.27
CA SER A 76 -1.04 4.82 -22.38
C SER A 76 0.03 5.54 -23.19
N HIS A 77 -0.37 6.07 -24.35
CA HIS A 77 0.45 6.93 -25.19
C HIS A 77 -0.26 8.26 -25.39
N ASP A 78 0.32 9.37 -24.93
CA ASP A 78 -0.20 10.72 -25.16
C ASP A 78 -0.09 11.05 -26.65
N VAL A 79 -1.24 11.06 -27.33
CA VAL A 79 -1.32 11.34 -28.77
C VAL A 79 -1.01 12.81 -29.12
N ASN A 80 -0.92 13.69 -28.13
CA ASN A 80 -0.60 15.11 -28.33
C ASN A 80 0.87 15.43 -28.04
N SER A 81 1.67 14.45 -27.58
CA SER A 81 3.09 14.66 -27.37
C SER A 81 3.82 14.76 -28.72
N PRO A 82 4.74 15.72 -28.90
CA PRO A 82 5.53 15.79 -30.13
C PRO A 82 6.42 14.54 -30.23
N ASP A 83 6.37 13.85 -31.37
CA ASP A 83 7.35 12.82 -31.72
C ASP A 83 8.71 13.49 -31.90
N VAL A 84 9.67 13.19 -31.01
CA VAL A 84 11.05 13.65 -31.14
C VAL A 84 11.90 12.47 -31.58
N ASP A 85 12.39 12.51 -32.83
CA ASP A 85 13.42 11.61 -33.38
C ASP A 85 13.22 10.11 -33.14
N GLY A 86 11.98 9.62 -33.16
CA GLY A 86 11.67 8.19 -33.02
C GLY A 86 11.76 7.64 -31.60
N ASP A 87 12.01 8.50 -30.62
CA ASP A 87 11.75 8.21 -29.21
C ASP A 87 10.25 8.45 -28.94
N ASN A 88 9.56 7.46 -28.37
CA ASN A 88 8.14 7.58 -28.00
C ASN A 88 7.99 8.53 -26.79
N VAL A 89 8.18 9.83 -26.99
CA VAL A 89 8.08 10.86 -25.93
C VAL A 89 6.67 10.92 -25.32
N GLY A 90 5.67 10.36 -26.01
CA GLY A 90 4.29 10.24 -25.53
C GLY A 90 4.02 9.06 -24.59
N ASP A 91 4.94 8.12 -24.39
CA ASP A 91 4.69 6.96 -23.53
C ASP A 91 4.46 7.38 -22.07
N VAL A 92 3.25 7.12 -21.56
CA VAL A 92 2.90 7.35 -20.16
C VAL A 92 3.30 6.12 -19.36
N ILE A 93 4.20 6.31 -18.40
CA ILE A 93 4.67 5.24 -17.52
C ILE A 93 3.82 5.20 -16.24
N GLY A 94 3.22 4.04 -15.98
CA GLY A 94 2.55 3.70 -14.73
C GLY A 94 3.39 2.76 -13.88
N THR A 95 3.19 2.80 -12.57
CA THR A 95 3.76 1.82 -11.64
C THR A 95 2.93 0.54 -11.56
N TRP A 96 3.43 -0.49 -10.89
CA TRP A 96 2.78 -1.80 -10.70
C TRP A 96 1.35 -1.75 -10.15
N VAL A 97 0.97 -0.66 -9.47
CA VAL A 97 -0.37 -0.47 -8.90
C VAL A 97 -1.41 -0.23 -9.99
N ILE A 98 -1.08 0.55 -11.02
CA ILE A 98 -2.01 0.92 -12.10
C ILE A 98 -2.69 -0.30 -12.74
N PRO A 99 -1.98 -1.35 -13.21
CA PRO A 99 -2.61 -2.53 -13.80
C PRO A 99 -3.44 -3.36 -12.81
N LEU A 100 -3.21 -3.20 -11.50
CA LEU A 100 -3.96 -3.89 -10.46
C LEU A 100 -5.25 -3.17 -10.09
N LEU A 101 -5.42 -1.89 -10.43
CA LEU A 101 -6.59 -1.08 -10.09
C LEU A 101 -7.94 -1.76 -10.43
N PRO A 102 -8.15 -2.41 -11.60
CA PRO A 102 -9.39 -3.11 -11.89
C PRO A 102 -9.69 -4.27 -10.93
N TYR A 103 -8.65 -4.89 -10.38
CA TYR A 103 -8.73 -6.00 -9.42
C TYR A 103 -8.83 -5.52 -7.97
N LEU A 104 -8.70 -4.21 -7.75
CA LEU A 104 -8.88 -3.52 -6.48
C LEU A 104 -10.17 -2.68 -6.45
N GLU A 105 -11.10 -2.95 -7.38
CA GLU A 105 -12.37 -2.23 -7.53
C GLU A 105 -12.20 -0.74 -7.91
N GLN A 106 -11.06 -0.36 -8.50
CA GLN A 106 -10.71 1.01 -8.87
C GLN A 106 -10.72 1.22 -10.39
N ARG A 107 -11.72 0.63 -11.07
CA ARG A 107 -11.78 0.64 -12.54
C ARG A 107 -11.86 2.05 -13.14
N GLN A 108 -12.61 2.96 -12.53
CA GLN A 108 -12.70 4.34 -13.02
C GLN A 108 -11.34 5.06 -13.01
N VAL A 109 -10.49 4.78 -12.03
CA VAL A 109 -9.14 5.34 -11.97
C VAL A 109 -8.27 4.70 -13.05
N TYR A 110 -8.35 3.37 -13.21
CA TYR A 110 -7.66 2.68 -14.30
C TYR A 110 -8.00 3.24 -15.68
N ASP A 111 -9.29 3.43 -15.97
CA ASP A 111 -9.76 3.92 -17.26
C ASP A 111 -9.17 5.30 -17.58
N SER A 112 -9.03 6.19 -16.57
CA SER A 112 -8.37 7.49 -16.76
C SER A 112 -6.86 7.39 -17.05
N TRP A 113 -6.21 6.32 -16.58
CA TRP A 113 -4.79 6.08 -16.82
C TRP A 113 -4.49 5.49 -18.20
N VAL A 114 -5.40 4.69 -18.75
CA VAL A 114 -5.26 4.11 -20.10
C VAL A 114 -5.83 5.00 -21.21
N ASP A 115 -6.42 6.15 -20.88
CA ASP A 115 -6.93 7.10 -21.85
C ASP A 115 -5.80 7.89 -22.56
N ASP A 116 -5.49 7.52 -23.79
CA ASP A 116 -4.45 8.14 -24.63
C ASP A 116 -4.68 9.63 -24.92
N SER A 117 -5.91 10.14 -24.74
CA SER A 117 -6.23 11.56 -24.95
C SER A 117 -5.80 12.46 -23.77
N VAL A 118 -5.46 11.87 -22.62
CA VAL A 118 -5.09 12.59 -21.41
C VAL A 118 -3.57 12.64 -21.27
N PRO A 119 -2.96 13.83 -21.29
CA PRO A 119 -1.52 13.98 -21.06
C PRO A 119 -1.08 13.46 -19.69
N TRP A 120 0.16 12.99 -19.58
CA TRP A 120 0.72 12.46 -18.33
C TRP A 120 0.53 13.42 -17.13
N ALA A 121 0.72 14.73 -17.37
CA ALA A 121 0.60 15.76 -16.35
C ALA A 121 -0.83 15.92 -15.80
N ASN A 122 -1.83 15.45 -16.55
CA ASN A 122 -3.24 15.54 -16.22
C ASN A 122 -3.84 14.21 -15.75
N LYS A 123 -3.04 13.14 -15.68
CA LYS A 123 -3.50 11.85 -15.15
C LYS A 123 -3.87 11.99 -13.67
N ARG A 124 -4.98 11.36 -13.27
CA ARG A 124 -5.45 11.43 -11.88
C ARG A 124 -4.45 10.76 -10.95
N LYS A 125 -4.06 11.46 -9.87
CA LYS A 125 -3.29 10.86 -8.78
C LYS A 125 -4.05 9.65 -8.24
N VAL A 126 -3.34 8.53 -8.08
CA VAL A 126 -3.91 7.33 -7.49
C VAL A 126 -3.86 7.47 -5.97
N GLN A 127 -5.02 7.48 -5.33
CA GLN A 127 -5.15 7.50 -3.87
C GLN A 127 -5.98 6.30 -3.45
N LEU A 128 -5.33 5.33 -2.82
CA LEU A 128 -5.94 4.08 -2.40
C LEU A 128 -5.93 4.00 -0.88
N SER A 129 -7.10 3.88 -0.27
CA SER A 129 -7.21 3.63 1.17
C SER A 129 -6.50 2.34 1.58
N ILE A 130 -6.60 1.30 0.75
CA ILE A 130 -5.88 0.04 0.89
C ILE A 130 -4.35 0.21 0.79
N GLY A 131 -3.86 1.24 0.10
CA GLY A 131 -2.43 1.55 -0.04
C GLY A 131 -1.78 2.12 1.23
N ILE A 132 -2.57 2.39 2.28
CA ILE A 132 -2.14 3.03 3.53
C ILE A 132 -2.29 2.03 4.68
N CYS A 133 -1.22 1.83 5.44
CA CYS A 133 -1.23 1.06 6.69
C CYS A 133 -1.60 1.99 7.87
N PRO A 134 -2.69 1.73 8.61
CA PRO A 134 -3.10 2.59 9.73
C PRO A 134 -2.10 2.65 10.90
N SER A 135 -1.20 1.68 11.02
CA SER A 135 -0.12 1.70 12.02
C SER A 135 0.97 2.71 11.70
N ASN A 136 1.06 3.17 10.45
CA ASN A 136 2.05 4.13 10.00
C ASN A 136 1.43 5.09 8.99
N PRO A 137 0.48 5.97 9.36
CA PRO A 137 -0.15 6.89 8.42
C PRO A 137 0.86 7.90 7.86
N PRO A 138 0.66 8.40 6.63
CA PRO A 138 1.61 9.33 6.02
C PRO A 138 1.48 10.71 6.66
N GLU A 139 2.59 11.43 6.80
CA GLU A 139 2.59 12.79 7.35
C GLU A 139 1.84 13.78 6.44
N ASP A 140 1.98 13.62 5.14
CA ASP A 140 1.23 14.37 4.13
C ASP A 140 0.73 13.42 3.03
N MET A 141 -0.60 13.36 2.89
CA MET A 141 -1.28 12.59 1.84
C MET A 141 -1.03 13.13 0.43
N ASN A 142 -0.41 14.32 0.31
CA ASN A 142 -0.14 15.01 -0.95
C ASN A 142 1.35 15.11 -1.29
N ALA A 143 2.26 14.57 -0.46
CA ALA A 143 3.71 14.67 -0.60
C ALA A 143 4.31 14.00 -1.86
N GLY A 144 3.47 13.42 -2.73
CA GLY A 144 3.91 12.78 -3.96
C GLY A 144 2.79 12.55 -4.98
N PRO A 145 3.11 11.92 -6.11
CA PRO A 145 2.13 11.55 -7.13
C PRO A 145 1.15 10.46 -6.63
N THR A 146 1.55 9.64 -5.65
CA THR A 146 0.72 8.61 -4.99
C THR A 146 1.38 8.24 -3.66
N VAL A 147 0.63 8.24 -2.56
CA VAL A 147 1.13 7.80 -1.25
C VAL A 147 0.85 6.31 -1.09
N MET A 148 1.91 5.51 -1.03
CA MET A 148 1.84 4.05 -0.90
C MET A 148 2.83 3.57 0.14
N MET A 149 2.37 2.70 1.03
CA MET A 149 3.18 2.05 2.07
C MET A 149 3.53 0.61 1.73
N TYR A 150 3.15 0.15 0.54
CA TYR A 150 3.46 -1.17 0.05
C TYR A 150 4.39 -1.00 -1.15
N VAL A 151 5.55 -1.66 -1.08
CA VAL A 151 6.57 -1.65 -2.13
C VAL A 151 6.63 -3.01 -2.81
N ALA A 152 6.80 -2.99 -4.11
CA ALA A 152 6.97 -4.19 -4.92
C ALA A 152 8.44 -4.57 -5.00
N ASN A 153 8.72 -5.88 -5.02
CA ASN A 153 10.06 -6.39 -5.26
C ASN A 153 10.42 -6.25 -6.74
N ALA A 154 11.18 -5.20 -7.05
CA ALA A 154 11.73 -4.91 -8.38
C ALA A 154 13.18 -5.41 -8.55
N GLY A 155 13.78 -6.03 -7.53
CA GLY A 155 15.14 -6.57 -7.60
C GLY A 155 16.17 -5.46 -7.78
N LEU A 156 17.07 -5.62 -8.76
CA LEU A 156 18.05 -4.61 -9.14
C LEU A 156 17.46 -3.75 -10.27
N PRO A 157 17.16 -2.45 -10.03
CA PRO A 157 16.66 -1.57 -11.08
C PRO A 157 17.76 -1.33 -12.12
N ASP A 158 17.41 -1.56 -13.40
CA ASP A 158 18.27 -1.37 -14.58
C ASP A 158 18.87 0.06 -14.67
N ALA A 159 18.26 1.04 -14.00
CA ALA A 159 18.67 2.43 -14.04
C ALA A 159 19.99 2.77 -13.31
N SER A 160 20.54 1.88 -12.46
CA SER A 160 21.71 2.22 -11.61
C SER A 160 23.02 1.49 -11.93
N LEU A 161 23.12 0.71 -13.01
CA LEU A 161 24.38 0.05 -13.37
C LEU A 161 24.69 0.25 -14.84
N SER A 162 25.54 1.24 -15.09
CA SER A 162 26.12 1.60 -16.36
C SER A 162 26.77 0.45 -17.17
N GLN A 163 26.87 -0.78 -16.67
CA GLN A 163 27.40 -1.93 -17.42
C GLN A 163 26.82 -3.27 -16.93
N GLY A 164 25.75 -3.77 -17.57
CA GLY A 164 25.50 -5.22 -17.68
C GLY A 164 24.63 -5.90 -16.61
N ALA A 165 23.93 -5.18 -15.74
CA ALA A 165 22.93 -5.79 -14.86
C ALA A 165 21.63 -6.05 -15.63
N VAL A 166 21.53 -7.23 -16.23
CA VAL A 166 20.33 -7.60 -16.97
C VAL A 166 19.26 -8.05 -15.99
N GLU A 167 18.15 -7.30 -15.88
CA GLU A 167 16.95 -7.79 -15.19
C GLU A 167 16.62 -9.19 -15.69
N GLY A 168 16.32 -10.12 -14.79
CA GLY A 168 16.06 -11.50 -15.14
C GLY A 168 15.01 -12.14 -14.24
N PRO A 169 14.50 -13.32 -14.62
CA PRO A 169 13.52 -14.05 -13.83
C PRO A 169 13.95 -14.38 -12.39
N ALA A 170 15.25 -14.37 -12.11
CA ALA A 170 15.81 -14.58 -10.78
C ALA A 170 15.99 -13.29 -9.97
N SER A 171 15.81 -12.11 -10.57
CA SER A 171 16.07 -10.81 -9.93
C SER A 171 14.87 -10.34 -9.11
N ALA A 172 13.66 -10.41 -9.68
CA ALA A 172 12.45 -9.88 -9.08
C ALA A 172 11.18 -10.38 -9.76
N VAL A 173 10.04 -10.25 -9.07
CA VAL A 173 8.71 -10.55 -9.63
C VAL A 173 8.21 -9.43 -10.54
N PHE A 174 8.48 -8.18 -10.17
CA PHE A 174 8.05 -7.00 -10.91
C PHE A 174 9.23 -6.55 -11.75
N LEU A 175 9.25 -6.87 -13.05
CA LEU A 175 10.33 -6.50 -13.97
C LEU A 175 9.99 -5.19 -14.71
N ASN A 176 10.96 -4.55 -15.34
CA ASN A 176 10.77 -3.34 -16.12
C ASN A 176 10.02 -3.66 -17.42
N HIS A 177 8.78 -3.18 -17.51
CA HIS A 177 7.96 -3.27 -18.72
C HIS A 177 7.83 -1.92 -19.44
N ALA A 178 8.56 -0.89 -19.00
CA ALA A 178 8.69 0.40 -19.69
C ALA A 178 9.78 0.38 -20.79
N VAL A 179 10.29 -0.81 -21.13
CA VAL A 179 11.19 -1.03 -22.28
C VAL A 179 10.42 -1.45 -23.53
N PRO A 180 11.02 -1.38 -24.74
CA PRO A 180 10.43 -1.90 -25.96
C PRO A 180 9.97 -3.37 -25.83
N LYS A 181 8.86 -3.74 -26.47
CA LYS A 181 8.19 -5.05 -26.29
C LYS A 181 9.10 -6.26 -26.49
N ASN A 182 10.06 -6.17 -27.41
CA ASN A 182 11.04 -7.23 -27.71
C ASN A 182 12.11 -7.42 -26.62
N ALA A 183 12.33 -6.41 -25.77
CA ALA A 183 13.26 -6.47 -24.64
C ALA A 183 12.58 -6.82 -23.31
N ARG A 184 11.25 -6.79 -23.24
CA ARG A 184 10.49 -7.08 -22.02
C ARG A 184 10.67 -8.53 -21.59
N LYS A 185 11.02 -8.70 -20.33
CA LYS A 185 10.99 -9.98 -19.64
C LYS A 185 9.81 -10.02 -18.69
N SER A 186 9.23 -11.20 -18.53
CA SER A 186 8.09 -11.40 -17.65
C SER A 186 8.23 -12.73 -16.91
N ILE A 187 7.57 -12.79 -15.75
CA ILE A 187 7.49 -13.99 -14.91
C ILE A 187 6.02 -14.33 -14.73
N SER A 188 5.70 -15.61 -14.78
CA SER A 188 4.38 -16.16 -14.47
C SER A 188 4.40 -16.95 -13.16
N LEU A 189 3.22 -17.23 -12.62
CA LEU A 189 3.07 -18.08 -11.44
C LEU A 189 3.55 -19.51 -11.73
N ASP A 190 3.33 -20.01 -12.96
CA ASP A 190 3.81 -21.32 -13.42
C ASP A 190 5.35 -21.39 -13.42
N TYR A 191 6.02 -20.30 -13.80
CA TYR A 191 7.48 -20.19 -13.71
C TYR A 191 7.94 -20.25 -12.25
N LEU A 192 7.35 -19.46 -11.35
CA LEU A 192 7.73 -19.48 -9.93
C LEU A 192 7.49 -20.87 -9.32
N SER A 193 6.34 -21.48 -9.63
CA SER A 193 5.97 -22.80 -9.10
C SER A 193 6.91 -23.92 -9.55
N SER A 194 7.60 -23.78 -10.69
CA SER A 194 8.56 -24.77 -11.17
C SER A 194 9.98 -24.60 -10.63
N HIS A 195 10.25 -23.51 -9.89
CA HIS A 195 11.58 -23.17 -9.38
C HIS A 195 11.63 -23.14 -7.84
N ASP A 196 11.59 -21.95 -7.25
CA ASP A 196 11.63 -21.70 -5.80
C ASP A 196 10.24 -21.80 -5.14
N GLY A 197 9.18 -21.73 -5.94
CA GLY A 197 7.80 -21.82 -5.51
C GLY A 197 7.23 -20.45 -5.13
N ALA A 198 5.99 -20.18 -5.55
CA ALA A 198 5.30 -18.92 -5.26
C ALA A 198 5.14 -18.59 -3.76
N SER A 199 5.29 -19.58 -2.88
CA SER A 199 5.29 -19.38 -1.41
C SER A 199 6.60 -18.83 -0.86
N ASN A 200 7.71 -18.97 -1.60
CA ASN A 200 9.05 -18.56 -1.18
C ASN A 200 9.51 -17.27 -1.88
N THR A 201 8.81 -16.85 -2.93
CA THR A 201 9.14 -15.62 -3.67
C THR A 201 8.54 -14.38 -3.01
N LEU A 202 9.39 -13.41 -2.66
CA LEU A 202 8.94 -12.12 -2.12
C LEU A 202 8.34 -11.24 -3.23
N ALA A 203 7.05 -10.94 -3.15
CA ALA A 203 6.36 -10.05 -4.09
C ALA A 203 6.24 -8.60 -3.60
N PHE A 204 5.74 -8.40 -2.37
CA PHE A 204 5.56 -7.07 -1.78
C PHE A 204 6.03 -7.03 -0.34
N SER A 205 6.46 -5.86 0.12
CA SER A 205 6.73 -5.56 1.51
C SER A 205 6.04 -4.27 1.93
N GLU A 206 5.80 -4.12 3.23
CA GLU A 206 5.49 -2.81 3.80
C GLU A 206 6.75 -1.93 3.80
N ASN A 207 6.56 -0.63 3.65
CA ASN A 207 7.57 0.41 3.78
C ASN A 207 7.12 1.37 4.89
N ILE A 208 7.99 1.54 5.89
CA ILE A 208 7.76 2.39 7.06
C ILE A 208 7.96 3.88 6.77
N HIS A 209 8.46 4.25 5.60
CA HIS A 209 8.47 5.63 5.10
C HIS A 209 7.72 5.68 3.77
N GLY A 210 6.43 6.03 3.82
CA GLY A 210 5.56 6.16 2.64
C GLY A 210 5.86 7.38 1.76
N THR A 211 7.01 8.03 1.95
CA THR A 211 7.51 9.18 1.20
C THR A 211 8.86 8.85 0.57
N SER A 212 9.36 9.73 -0.31
CA SER A 212 10.68 9.66 -0.96
C SER A 212 11.73 9.00 -0.06
N TRP A 213 12.42 7.96 -0.55
CA TRP A 213 13.56 7.38 0.15
C TRP A 213 14.64 8.44 0.27
N VAL A 214 14.70 9.10 1.43
CA VAL A 214 15.76 10.05 1.74
C VAL A 214 17.04 9.24 1.93
N PRO A 215 18.11 9.48 1.14
CA PRO A 215 19.37 8.80 1.33
C PRO A 215 19.84 9.00 2.77
N ALA A 216 20.46 7.98 3.36
CA ALA A 216 20.93 8.00 4.75
C ALA A 216 21.85 9.19 5.13
N ALA A 217 22.29 9.99 4.16
CA ALA A 217 23.02 11.23 4.37
C ALA A 217 22.18 12.36 5.00
N ASP A 218 20.85 12.35 4.82
CA ASP A 218 19.97 13.42 5.31
C ASP A 218 19.09 12.98 6.49
N ALA A 219 19.34 11.80 7.07
CA ALA A 219 18.73 11.34 8.31
C ALA A 219 19.59 11.83 9.51
N GLN A 220 19.44 13.10 9.88
CA GLN A 220 19.93 13.67 11.14
C GLN A 220 18.77 14.00 12.07
#